data_AF-A0AB37ZZ76-F1
#
_entry.id   AF-A0AB37ZZ76-F1
#
_cell.length_a   1.000
_cell.length_b   1.000
_cell.length_c   1.000
_cell.angle_alpha   90.00
_cell.angle_beta   90.00
_cell.angle_gamma   90.00
#
_symmetry.space_group_name_H-M   'P 1'
#
loop_
_entity.id
_entity.type
_entity.pdbx_description
1 polymer ?
#
loop_
_entity_poly.entity_id
_entity_poly.type
_entity_poly.pdbx_seq_one_letter_code
_entity_poly.pdbx_strand_id
1 'polypeptide(L)'
;MSKKAYVRAHTNIALIKYWGKRDETDFLPMNSSLSMTLDKLYTDTMVVFDEALPQDSFYLNGEKQGEKETQKISKFLNLFREEKNTAIRARVESINHVPTAAGLASSASAFAALAGAANLALGLDLDPQRLSTFARRGSGSATRSIYGGFVEWDMGTCSDDSFAVPVDDAGWDIGMVIVAVNQKAKEVSSRIGMKRTVETSPFYPAWVESAKRDILDIKAAIAAKDFIRLGEITEANGMKMHGTMLGAEPPFSYWEPDSIVAIKIAQALRKQGIACYVTMDAGPNVKVLCRLSQAETIKQALLEHFTEDKLIITKPGKGIRELTPAERAVYSWND
;
A
#
# COMPACT_ATOMS: atom_id res chain seq x y z
N MET A 1 0.62 26.25 -22.32
CA MET A 1 1.23 26.52 -20.99
C MET A 1 1.47 25.19 -20.31
N SER A 2 2.67 24.94 -19.78
CA SER A 2 2.94 23.73 -19.01
C SER A 2 2.39 23.88 -17.60
N LYS A 3 1.70 22.85 -17.10
CA LYS A 3 1.27 22.78 -15.70
C LYS A 3 1.94 21.60 -15.03
N LYS A 4 2.56 21.86 -13.88
CA LYS A 4 3.38 20.88 -13.16
C LYS A 4 3.00 20.81 -11.70
N ALA A 5 3.09 19.61 -11.13
CA ALA A 5 2.88 19.38 -9.71
C ALA A 5 3.78 18.25 -9.20
N TYR A 6 4.04 18.28 -7.90
CA TYR A 6 5.00 17.42 -7.22
C TYR A 6 4.37 16.89 -5.95
N VAL A 7 4.12 15.59 -5.86
CA VAL A 7 3.40 15.00 -4.73
C VAL A 7 4.17 13.84 -4.13
N ARG A 8 4.20 13.79 -2.79
CA ARG A 8 4.60 12.62 -2.01
C ARG A 8 3.37 11.86 -1.55
N ALA A 9 3.43 10.54 -1.67
CA ALA A 9 2.50 9.64 -0.98
C ALA A 9 3.25 8.52 -0.26
N HIS A 10 2.72 8.11 0.88
CA HIS A 10 3.33 7.08 1.73
C HIS A 10 2.72 5.71 1.46
N THR A 11 3.53 4.66 1.63
CA THR A 11 3.09 3.26 1.57
C THR A 11 2.16 2.98 2.75
N ASN A 12 1.19 2.09 2.57
CA ASN A 12 0.36 1.57 3.66
C ASN A 12 0.50 0.05 3.79
N ILE A 13 0.33 -0.48 5.01
CA ILE A 13 0.31 -1.91 5.30
C ILE A 13 -1.07 -2.31 5.78
N ALA A 14 -1.70 -3.24 5.06
CA ALA A 14 -3.02 -3.74 5.39
C ALA A 14 -2.99 -4.55 6.70
N LEU A 15 -3.86 -4.19 7.63
CA LEU A 15 -4.17 -4.94 8.85
C LEU A 15 -5.38 -5.85 8.62
N ILE A 16 -6.39 -5.34 7.91
CA ILE A 16 -7.43 -6.14 7.25
C ILE A 16 -7.11 -6.20 5.76
N LYS A 17 -6.96 -7.41 5.23
CA LYS A 17 -6.41 -7.63 3.91
C LYS A 17 -7.41 -7.35 2.79
N TYR A 18 -6.89 -6.74 1.73
CA TYR A 18 -7.51 -6.69 0.42
C TYR A 18 -6.94 -7.84 -0.44
N TRP A 19 -7.78 -8.82 -0.77
CA TRP A 19 -7.38 -9.96 -1.59
C TRP A 19 -8.54 -10.42 -2.46
N GLY A 20 -8.60 -9.94 -3.70
CA GLY A 20 -9.62 -10.32 -4.68
C GLY A 20 -10.51 -9.16 -5.10
N LYS A 21 -10.99 -9.22 -6.34
CA LYS A 21 -11.82 -8.18 -6.96
C LYS A 21 -13.15 -8.77 -7.38
N ARG A 22 -14.23 -8.03 -7.12
CA ARG A 22 -15.54 -8.29 -7.75
C ARG A 22 -15.65 -7.62 -9.13
N ASP A 23 -14.85 -6.58 -9.36
CA ASP A 23 -14.74 -5.88 -10.64
C ASP A 23 -13.27 -5.59 -10.96
N GLU A 24 -12.78 -6.11 -12.09
CA GLU A 24 -11.39 -5.91 -12.54
C GLU A 24 -11.14 -4.57 -13.24
N THR A 25 -12.19 -3.96 -13.82
CA THR A 25 -12.12 -2.71 -14.57
C THR A 25 -12.02 -1.53 -13.62
N ASP A 26 -12.90 -1.47 -12.63
CA ASP A 26 -12.97 -0.41 -11.62
C ASP A 26 -12.18 -0.73 -10.36
N PHE A 27 -11.61 -1.94 -10.26
CA PHE A 27 -10.80 -2.41 -9.14
C PHE A 27 -11.61 -2.51 -7.84
N LEU A 28 -12.88 -2.91 -7.93
CA LEU A 28 -13.76 -3.03 -6.76
C LEU A 28 -13.43 -4.30 -5.97
N PRO A 29 -13.25 -4.21 -4.64
CA PRO A 29 -12.75 -5.33 -3.85
C PRO A 29 -13.89 -6.28 -3.44
N MET A 30 -13.53 -7.50 -3.06
CA MET A 30 -14.50 -8.46 -2.50
C MET A 30 -14.92 -8.12 -1.05
N ASN A 31 -14.13 -7.31 -0.35
CA ASN A 31 -14.33 -6.92 1.04
C ASN A 31 -13.68 -5.56 1.33
N SER A 32 -14.17 -4.85 2.33
CA SER A 32 -13.48 -3.67 2.88
C SER A 32 -12.16 -4.07 3.52
N SER A 33 -11.21 -3.16 3.54
CA SER A 33 -9.85 -3.40 4.07
C SER A 33 -9.38 -2.20 4.87
N LEU A 34 -8.46 -2.41 5.81
CA LEU A 34 -7.95 -1.33 6.67
C LEU A 34 -6.43 -1.44 6.75
N SER A 35 -5.74 -0.31 6.68
CA SER A 35 -4.29 -0.26 6.72
C SER A 35 -3.77 0.84 7.63
N MET A 36 -2.49 0.73 8.01
CA MET A 36 -1.72 1.81 8.59
C MET A 36 -0.80 2.41 7.52
N THR A 37 -0.87 3.73 7.31
CA THR A 37 0.08 4.47 6.47
C THR A 37 1.43 4.60 7.20
N LEU A 38 2.56 4.50 6.50
CA LEU A 38 3.91 4.40 7.08
C LEU A 38 4.79 5.60 6.75
N ASP A 39 5.58 6.09 7.70
CA ASP A 39 6.37 7.32 7.53
C ASP A 39 7.65 7.17 6.68
N LYS A 40 8.35 6.04 6.77
CA LYS A 40 9.67 5.87 6.13
C LYS A 40 9.64 5.44 4.67
N LEU A 41 8.48 5.00 4.18
CA LEU A 41 8.34 4.36 2.88
C LEU A 41 7.39 5.17 2.02
N TYR A 42 7.92 5.86 1.01
CA TYR A 42 7.12 6.79 0.21
C TYR A 42 7.58 6.83 -1.24
N THR A 43 6.75 7.46 -2.07
CA THR A 43 7.03 7.72 -3.47
C THR A 43 6.79 9.19 -3.75
N ASP A 44 7.75 9.82 -4.39
CA ASP A 44 7.69 11.19 -4.87
C ASP A 44 7.41 11.17 -6.37
N THR A 45 6.45 11.96 -6.84
CA THR A 45 6.08 11.98 -8.26
C THR A 45 5.87 13.40 -8.74
N MET A 46 6.56 13.73 -9.83
CA MET A 46 6.31 14.89 -10.66
C MET A 46 5.43 14.50 -11.85
N VAL A 47 4.43 15.33 -12.14
CA VAL A 47 3.66 15.27 -13.39
C VAL A 47 3.71 16.63 -14.06
N VAL A 48 4.03 16.65 -15.36
CA VAL A 48 3.96 17.83 -16.22
C VAL A 48 3.02 17.53 -17.38
N PHE A 49 1.93 18.28 -17.50
CA PHE A 49 1.08 18.28 -18.71
C PHE A 49 1.52 19.43 -19.61
N ASP A 50 1.83 19.12 -20.88
CA ASP A 50 2.32 20.09 -21.85
C ASP A 50 1.83 19.75 -23.27
N GLU A 51 1.28 20.74 -23.97
CA GLU A 51 0.77 20.63 -25.34
C GLU A 51 1.89 20.34 -26.35
N ALA A 52 3.14 20.70 -26.02
CA ALA A 52 4.29 20.41 -26.86
C ALA A 52 4.72 18.93 -26.80
N LEU A 53 4.22 18.14 -25.85
CA LEU A 53 4.55 16.72 -25.74
C LEU A 53 3.76 15.91 -26.78
N PRO A 54 4.43 15.19 -27.70
CA PRO A 54 3.74 14.39 -28.71
C PRO A 54 3.10 13.13 -28.13
N GLN A 55 3.61 12.65 -26.99
CA GLN A 55 3.16 11.44 -26.32
C GLN A 55 3.53 11.48 -24.83
N ASP A 56 2.93 10.57 -24.06
CA ASP A 56 3.29 10.40 -22.66
C ASP A 56 4.70 9.82 -22.52
N SER A 57 5.39 10.19 -21.45
CA SER A 57 6.68 9.62 -21.06
C SER A 57 6.72 9.33 -19.57
N PHE A 58 7.37 8.23 -19.19
CA PHE A 58 7.49 7.82 -17.80
C PHE A 58 8.96 7.52 -17.45
N TYR A 59 9.40 8.08 -16.33
CA TYR A 59 10.70 7.88 -15.72
C TYR A 59 10.51 7.38 -14.29
N LEU A 60 11.24 6.32 -13.92
CA LEU A 60 11.25 5.76 -12.57
C LEU A 60 12.69 5.70 -12.09
N ASN A 61 12.98 6.32 -10.94
CA ASN A 61 14.33 6.40 -10.37
C ASN A 61 15.38 6.93 -11.36
N GLY A 62 15.02 7.93 -12.17
CA GLY A 62 15.88 8.51 -13.20
C GLY A 62 15.95 7.71 -14.52
N GLU A 63 15.41 6.49 -14.56
CA GLU A 63 15.44 5.65 -15.75
C GLU A 63 14.16 5.76 -16.58
N LYS A 64 14.31 6.00 -17.89
CA LYS A 64 13.18 6.01 -18.81
C LYS A 64 12.58 4.62 -18.94
N GLN A 65 11.28 4.52 -18.71
CA GLN A 65 10.56 3.25 -18.74
C GLN A 65 10.11 2.90 -20.17
N GLY A 66 9.97 1.60 -20.43
CA GLY A 66 9.51 1.08 -21.71
C GLY A 66 8.05 1.39 -22.01
N GLU A 67 7.62 1.03 -23.22
CA GLU A 67 6.27 1.30 -23.73
C GLU A 67 5.18 0.70 -22.83
N LYS A 68 5.32 -0.54 -22.38
CA LYS A 68 4.34 -1.23 -21.54
C LYS A 68 4.03 -0.48 -20.24
N GLU A 69 5.06 -0.04 -19.50
CA GLU A 69 4.86 0.69 -18.25
C GLU A 69 4.37 2.11 -18.50
N THR A 70 4.83 2.76 -19.58
CA THR A 70 4.32 4.07 -19.99
C THR A 70 2.82 4.01 -20.32
N GLN A 71 2.39 3.03 -21.12
CA GLN A 71 0.96 2.84 -21.46
C GLN A 71 0.08 2.59 -20.23
N LYS A 72 0.60 1.87 -19.22
CA LYS A 72 -0.12 1.64 -17.96
C LYS A 72 -0.37 2.94 -17.21
N ILE A 73 0.64 3.82 -17.14
CA ILE A 73 0.53 5.15 -16.53
C ILE A 73 -0.39 6.05 -17.38
N SER A 74 -0.27 6.02 -18.72
CA SER A 74 -1.14 6.76 -19.64
C SER A 74 -2.62 6.40 -19.47
N LYS A 75 -2.95 5.10 -19.36
CA LYS A 75 -4.33 4.65 -19.11
C LYS A 75 -4.87 5.19 -17.80
N PHE A 76 -4.03 5.25 -16.77
CA PHE A 76 -4.42 5.85 -15.50
C PHE A 76 -4.63 7.37 -15.60
N LEU A 77 -3.74 8.07 -16.31
CA LEU A 77 -3.86 9.51 -16.54
C LEU A 77 -5.08 9.88 -17.41
N ASN A 78 -5.57 8.97 -18.25
CA ASN A 78 -6.80 9.21 -19.02
C ASN A 78 -8.00 9.49 -18.12
N LEU A 79 -8.07 8.91 -16.91
CA LEU A 79 -9.13 9.20 -15.94
C LEU A 79 -9.20 10.71 -15.61
N PHE A 80 -8.03 11.35 -15.45
CA PHE A 80 -7.94 12.77 -15.13
C PHE A 80 -8.11 13.65 -16.36
N ARG A 81 -7.68 13.16 -17.54
CA ARG A 81 -7.90 13.84 -18.82
C ARG A 81 -9.37 13.93 -19.20
N GLU A 82 -10.09 12.83 -18.99
CA GLU A 82 -11.53 12.75 -19.20
C GLU A 82 -12.26 13.71 -18.26
N GLU A 83 -11.91 13.71 -16.97
CA GLU A 83 -12.44 14.66 -15.99
C GLU A 83 -12.18 16.12 -16.38
N LYS A 84 -10.98 16.42 -16.92
CA LYS A 84 -10.63 17.79 -17.35
C LYS A 84 -11.15 18.14 -18.75
N ASN A 85 -11.64 17.16 -19.51
CA ASN A 85 -11.91 17.26 -20.95
C ASN A 85 -10.69 17.80 -21.75
N THR A 86 -9.55 17.12 -21.63
CA THR A 86 -8.30 17.50 -22.33
C THR A 86 -7.59 16.29 -22.96
N ALA A 87 -6.84 16.51 -24.03
CA ALA A 87 -6.00 15.50 -24.67
C ALA A 87 -4.49 15.67 -24.37
N ILE A 88 -4.13 16.64 -23.52
CA ILE A 88 -2.73 17.00 -23.26
C ILE A 88 -1.94 15.81 -22.72
N ARG A 89 -0.73 15.62 -23.27
CA ARG A 89 0.19 14.55 -22.89
C ARG A 89 1.04 14.94 -21.69
N ALA A 90 1.54 13.93 -21.00
CA ALA A 90 2.22 14.11 -19.73
C ALA A 90 3.63 13.51 -19.72
N ARG A 91 4.57 14.23 -19.10
CA ARG A 91 5.80 13.65 -18.58
C ARG A 91 5.60 13.32 -17.11
N VAL A 92 5.83 12.07 -16.75
CA VAL A 92 5.79 11.58 -15.37
C VAL A 92 7.20 11.19 -14.95
N GLU A 93 7.65 11.69 -13.81
CA GLU A 93 8.92 11.30 -13.19
C GLU A 93 8.65 10.91 -11.74
N SER A 94 9.04 9.70 -11.36
CA SER A 94 8.73 9.13 -10.05
C SER A 94 9.99 8.58 -9.39
N ILE A 95 10.18 8.87 -8.10
CA ILE A 95 11.29 8.39 -7.27
C ILE A 95 10.71 7.59 -6.11
N ASN A 96 11.12 6.32 -6.01
CA ASN A 96 10.66 5.42 -4.97
C ASN A 96 11.68 5.30 -3.84
N HIS A 97 11.27 5.63 -2.61
CA HIS A 97 12.09 5.56 -1.39
C HIS A 97 11.80 4.32 -0.55
N VAL A 98 11.17 3.32 -1.15
CA VAL A 98 11.11 1.97 -0.59
C VAL A 98 12.46 1.30 -0.84
N PRO A 99 13.20 0.87 0.20
CA PRO A 99 14.51 0.27 0.01
C PRO A 99 14.46 -0.87 -1.00
N THR A 100 15.43 -0.92 -1.92
CA THR A 100 15.56 -2.01 -2.90
C THR A 100 15.56 -3.36 -2.18
N ALA A 101 16.32 -3.41 -1.06
CA ALA A 101 16.11 -4.21 0.17
C ALA A 101 14.79 -4.98 0.29
N ALA A 102 13.72 -4.19 0.31
CA ALA A 102 12.54 -4.48 1.07
C ALA A 102 11.46 -5.20 0.29
N GLY A 103 11.51 -5.28 -1.05
CA GLY A 103 10.51 -5.97 -1.87
C GLY A 103 9.05 -5.59 -1.53
N LEU A 104 8.83 -4.39 -0.95
CA LEU A 104 7.53 -3.94 -0.47
C LEU A 104 6.69 -3.43 -1.65
N ALA A 105 5.37 -3.50 -1.51
CA ALA A 105 4.44 -3.06 -2.53
C ALA A 105 4.46 -1.52 -2.68
N SER A 106 5.34 -1.02 -3.55
CA SER A 106 5.46 0.41 -3.87
C SER A 106 4.32 0.94 -4.76
N SER A 107 3.47 0.07 -5.31
CA SER A 107 2.39 0.49 -6.20
C SER A 107 1.33 1.33 -5.50
N ALA A 108 1.10 1.14 -4.20
CA ALA A 108 0.12 1.90 -3.45
C ALA A 108 0.51 3.38 -3.35
N SER A 109 1.72 3.67 -2.85
CA SER A 109 2.25 5.03 -2.80
C SER A 109 2.44 5.62 -4.20
N ALA A 110 2.95 4.84 -5.16
CA ALA A 110 3.19 5.35 -6.52
C ALA A 110 1.91 5.86 -7.19
N PHE A 111 0.81 5.09 -7.17
CA PHE A 111 -0.44 5.53 -7.78
C PHE A 111 -1.16 6.61 -6.97
N ALA A 112 -0.98 6.67 -5.65
CA ALA A 112 -1.50 7.76 -4.83
C ALA A 112 -0.75 9.08 -5.11
N ALA A 113 0.58 9.04 -5.22
CA ALA A 113 1.40 10.21 -5.57
C ALA A 113 1.09 10.70 -6.99
N LEU A 114 0.97 9.77 -7.95
CA LEU A 114 0.57 10.08 -9.32
C LEU A 114 -0.83 10.69 -9.39
N ALA A 115 -1.79 10.16 -8.62
CA ALA A 115 -3.14 10.71 -8.56
C ALA A 115 -3.13 12.16 -8.05
N GLY A 116 -2.45 12.41 -6.94
CA GLY A 116 -2.33 13.75 -6.38
C GLY A 116 -1.64 14.72 -7.34
N ALA A 117 -0.53 14.31 -7.96
CA ALA A 117 0.18 15.16 -8.91
C ALA A 117 -0.65 15.44 -10.18
N ALA A 118 -1.40 14.47 -10.69
CA ALA A 118 -2.28 14.68 -11.84
C ALA A 118 -3.46 15.62 -11.49
N ASN A 119 -4.08 15.45 -10.32
CA ASN A 119 -5.15 16.30 -9.80
C ASN A 119 -4.70 17.78 -9.74
N LEU A 120 -3.53 18.03 -9.15
CA LEU A 120 -2.97 19.37 -8.99
C LEU A 120 -2.52 19.96 -10.33
N ALA A 121 -1.78 19.19 -11.15
CA ALA A 121 -1.27 19.69 -12.43
C ALA A 121 -2.41 20.04 -13.41
N LEU A 122 -3.55 19.36 -13.37
CA LEU A 122 -4.70 19.70 -14.21
C LEU A 122 -5.63 20.76 -13.58
N GLY A 123 -5.46 21.07 -12.29
CA GLY A 123 -6.36 21.97 -11.55
C GLY A 123 -7.78 21.45 -11.59
N LEU A 124 -7.96 20.22 -11.09
CA LEU A 124 -9.25 19.52 -11.01
C LEU A 124 -9.96 19.73 -9.67
N ASP A 125 -9.24 20.15 -8.63
CA ASP A 125 -9.76 20.43 -7.29
C ASP A 125 -10.59 19.27 -6.70
N LEU A 126 -10.23 18.02 -7.04
CA LEU A 126 -10.90 16.84 -6.47
C LEU A 126 -10.62 16.78 -4.98
N ASP A 127 -11.69 16.59 -4.19
CA ASP A 127 -11.53 16.31 -2.76
C ASP A 127 -10.81 14.97 -2.53
N PRO A 128 -10.22 14.75 -1.34
CA PRO A 128 -9.48 13.52 -1.05
C PRO A 128 -10.30 12.23 -1.21
N GLN A 129 -11.61 12.26 -0.96
CA GLN A 129 -12.48 11.09 -1.10
C GLN A 129 -12.63 10.71 -2.57
N ARG A 130 -12.97 11.68 -3.43
CA ARG A 130 -13.07 11.49 -4.88
C ARG A 130 -11.70 11.13 -5.48
N LEU A 131 -10.62 11.77 -5.04
CA LEU A 131 -9.28 11.42 -5.47
C LEU A 131 -8.91 9.96 -5.14
N SER A 132 -9.40 9.44 -4.02
CA SER A 132 -9.18 8.04 -3.64
C SER A 132 -9.87 7.04 -4.59
N THR A 133 -11.02 7.38 -5.19
CA THR A 133 -11.67 6.53 -6.21
C THR A 133 -10.85 6.50 -7.51
N PHE A 134 -10.14 7.59 -7.83
CA PHE A 134 -9.20 7.63 -8.95
C PHE A 134 -7.99 6.75 -8.63
N ALA A 135 -7.30 6.99 -7.51
CA ALA A 135 -6.11 6.24 -7.10
C ALA A 135 -6.34 4.72 -7.09
N ARG A 136 -7.51 4.26 -6.61
CA ARG A 136 -7.95 2.86 -6.62
C ARG A 136 -7.79 2.18 -7.99
N ARG A 137 -8.16 2.88 -9.07
CA ARG A 137 -8.13 2.37 -10.45
C ARG A 137 -6.73 2.24 -11.04
N GLY A 138 -5.72 2.84 -10.40
CA GLY A 138 -4.31 2.60 -10.72
C GLY A 138 -3.74 1.39 -9.99
N SER A 139 -4.02 1.31 -8.69
CA SER A 139 -3.72 0.17 -7.82
C SER A 139 -4.72 0.18 -6.67
N GLY A 140 -5.48 -0.90 -6.44
CA GLY A 140 -6.58 -0.90 -5.47
C GLY A 140 -6.17 -0.36 -4.09
N SER A 141 -5.04 -0.83 -3.55
CA SER A 141 -4.50 -0.36 -2.27
C SER A 141 -4.02 1.10 -2.23
N ALA A 142 -3.87 1.77 -3.37
CA ALA A 142 -3.45 3.18 -3.45
C ALA A 142 -4.52 4.13 -2.90
N THR A 143 -5.79 3.74 -2.93
CA THR A 143 -6.89 4.52 -2.33
C THR A 143 -6.61 4.88 -0.87
N ARG A 144 -6.09 3.93 -0.08
CA ARG A 144 -5.77 4.13 1.33
C ARG A 144 -4.54 5.01 1.56
N SER A 145 -3.65 5.12 0.57
CA SER A 145 -2.46 5.99 0.63
C SER A 145 -2.77 7.47 0.38
N ILE A 146 -4.03 7.83 0.13
CA ILE A 146 -4.47 9.23 0.11
C ILE A 146 -4.40 9.85 1.52
N TYR A 147 -4.70 9.06 2.55
CA TYR A 147 -4.77 9.51 3.93
C TYR A 147 -3.61 8.98 4.80
N GLY A 148 -3.39 9.62 5.95
CA GLY A 148 -2.44 9.19 6.98
C GLY A 148 -3.12 8.36 8.07
N GLY A 149 -2.32 7.84 9.02
CA GLY A 149 -2.84 7.09 10.17
C GLY A 149 -3.46 5.74 9.78
N PHE A 150 -4.58 5.40 10.42
CA PHE A 150 -5.41 4.25 10.06
C PHE A 150 -6.44 4.65 9.01
N VAL A 151 -6.50 3.88 7.92
CA VAL A 151 -7.33 4.19 6.76
C VAL A 151 -8.06 2.93 6.34
N GLU A 152 -9.38 3.03 6.25
CA GLU A 152 -10.25 2.02 5.65
C GLU A 152 -10.36 2.29 4.15
N TRP A 153 -10.42 1.23 3.35
CA TRP A 153 -11.02 1.25 2.01
C TRP A 153 -12.37 0.56 2.12
N ASP A 154 -13.43 1.36 2.02
CA ASP A 154 -14.78 0.86 1.95
C ASP A 154 -15.01 0.19 0.59
N MET A 155 -15.48 -1.04 0.62
CA MET A 155 -15.76 -1.77 -0.61
C MET A 155 -16.85 -1.14 -1.46
N GLY A 156 -17.74 -0.35 -0.86
CA GLY A 156 -18.88 0.28 -1.54
C GLY A 156 -19.80 -0.73 -2.24
N THR A 157 -20.78 -0.21 -2.95
CA THR A 157 -21.70 -0.97 -3.81
C THR A 157 -21.36 -0.80 -5.30
N CYS A 158 -20.79 0.35 -5.68
CA CYS A 158 -20.41 0.72 -7.05
C CYS A 158 -19.03 1.42 -7.09
N SER A 159 -18.68 1.98 -8.26
CA SER A 159 -17.40 2.66 -8.45
C SER A 159 -17.32 3.99 -7.69
N ASP A 160 -18.43 4.71 -7.56
CA ASP A 160 -18.46 6.04 -6.94
C ASP A 160 -18.40 6.00 -5.41
N ASP A 161 -18.90 4.92 -4.78
CA ASP A 161 -18.94 4.77 -3.32
C ASP A 161 -17.86 3.83 -2.75
N SER A 162 -16.97 3.28 -3.58
CA SER A 162 -15.81 2.51 -3.12
C SER A 162 -14.57 3.39 -2.99
N PHE A 163 -14.42 4.02 -1.82
CA PHE A 163 -13.36 5.00 -1.52
C PHE A 163 -12.66 4.74 -0.18
N ALA A 164 -11.58 5.48 0.07
CA ALA A 164 -10.89 5.43 1.35
C ALA A 164 -11.53 6.39 2.38
N VAL A 165 -11.57 5.94 3.63
CA VAL A 165 -12.11 6.67 4.79
C VAL A 165 -11.04 6.70 5.89
N PRO A 166 -10.62 7.88 6.38
CA PRO A 166 -9.73 7.96 7.54
C PRO A 166 -10.46 7.47 8.79
N VAL A 167 -9.77 6.65 9.60
CA VAL A 167 -10.35 6.00 10.80
C VAL A 167 -9.81 6.64 12.09
N ASP A 168 -8.50 6.85 12.17
CA ASP A 168 -7.80 7.39 13.34
C ASP A 168 -6.43 7.91 12.89
N ASP A 169 -5.88 8.92 13.58
CA ASP A 169 -4.59 9.51 13.21
C ASP A 169 -3.38 8.63 13.58
N ALA A 170 -3.62 7.54 14.32
CA ALA A 170 -2.61 6.66 14.88
C ALA A 170 -1.58 7.40 15.76
N GLY A 171 -1.98 8.50 16.40
CA GLY A 171 -1.12 9.35 17.25
C GLY A 171 -0.74 8.75 18.61
N TRP A 172 -0.85 7.43 18.76
CA TRP A 172 -0.56 6.69 19.99
C TRP A 172 0.63 5.75 19.80
N ASP A 173 1.01 5.02 20.85
CA ASP A 173 2.20 4.16 20.86
C ASP A 173 2.04 2.92 19.96
N ILE A 174 2.20 3.13 18.65
CA ILE A 174 2.04 2.12 17.61
C ILE A 174 3.08 2.29 16.50
N GLY A 175 3.61 1.18 16.02
CA GLY A 175 4.60 1.16 14.96
C GLY A 175 4.75 -0.23 14.34
N MET A 176 5.67 -0.35 13.39
CA MET A 176 6.02 -1.62 12.78
C MET A 176 7.52 -1.79 12.67
N VAL A 177 7.99 -3.03 12.87
CA VAL A 177 9.31 -3.47 12.41
C VAL A 177 9.10 -4.29 11.14
N ILE A 178 9.59 -3.79 10.01
CA ILE A 178 9.51 -4.49 8.73
C ILE A 178 10.77 -5.35 8.58
N VAL A 179 10.56 -6.62 8.24
CA VAL A 179 11.59 -7.59 7.90
C VAL A 179 11.56 -7.84 6.40
N ALA A 180 12.57 -7.29 5.72
CA ALA A 180 12.83 -7.51 4.31
C ALA A 180 13.47 -8.88 4.10
N VAL A 181 12.68 -9.86 3.64
CA VAL A 181 13.15 -11.24 3.50
C VAL A 181 14.02 -11.41 2.25
N ASN A 182 13.44 -11.17 1.07
CA ASN A 182 14.17 -11.20 -0.19
C ASN A 182 13.49 -10.34 -1.27
N GLN A 183 14.24 -10.09 -2.35
CA GLN A 183 13.83 -9.27 -3.50
C GLN A 183 13.53 -10.10 -4.75
N LYS A 184 13.43 -11.43 -4.62
CA LYS A 184 13.23 -12.28 -5.80
C LYS A 184 11.90 -11.89 -6.45
N ALA A 185 11.90 -11.90 -7.79
CA ALA A 185 10.68 -11.68 -8.54
C ALA A 185 9.63 -12.70 -8.07
N LYS A 186 8.44 -12.20 -7.75
CA LYS A 186 7.33 -13.05 -7.31
C LYS A 186 6.99 -14.00 -8.46
N GLU A 187 6.99 -15.29 -8.19
CA GLU A 187 6.55 -16.31 -9.15
C GLU A 187 5.09 -16.04 -9.56
N VAL A 188 4.23 -15.74 -8.59
CA VAL A 188 2.83 -15.36 -8.81
C VAL A 188 2.63 -13.89 -8.44
N SER A 189 2.34 -13.04 -9.43
CA SER A 189 2.00 -11.63 -9.15
C SER A 189 0.74 -11.53 -8.29
N SER A 190 0.62 -10.48 -7.47
CA SER A 190 -0.55 -10.30 -6.60
C SER A 190 -1.88 -10.26 -7.37
N ARG A 191 -1.89 -9.73 -8.60
CA ARG A 191 -3.08 -9.71 -9.47
C ARG A 191 -3.49 -11.12 -9.91
N ILE A 192 -2.53 -11.94 -10.34
CA ILE A 192 -2.79 -13.32 -10.75
C ILE A 192 -3.18 -14.16 -9.52
N GLY A 193 -2.45 -14.01 -8.42
CA GLY A 193 -2.69 -14.74 -7.18
C GLY A 193 -4.08 -14.48 -6.63
N MET A 194 -4.50 -13.21 -6.50
CA MET A 194 -5.82 -12.90 -5.95
C MET A 194 -6.96 -13.39 -6.84
N LYS A 195 -6.79 -13.31 -8.17
CA LYS A 195 -7.78 -13.83 -9.12
C LYS A 195 -7.92 -15.34 -8.98
N ARG A 196 -6.79 -16.07 -9.01
CA ARG A 196 -6.77 -17.52 -8.81
C ARG A 196 -7.43 -17.90 -7.49
N THR A 197 -7.09 -17.23 -6.40
CA THR A 197 -7.68 -17.50 -5.08
C THR A 197 -9.20 -17.32 -5.10
N VAL A 198 -9.72 -16.23 -5.68
CA VAL A 198 -11.16 -15.98 -5.80
C VAL A 198 -11.85 -17.09 -6.57
N GLU A 199 -11.25 -17.52 -7.69
CA GLU A 199 -11.87 -18.47 -8.63
C GLU A 199 -11.82 -19.92 -8.14
N THR A 200 -10.84 -20.28 -7.31
CA THR A 200 -10.50 -21.70 -7.08
C THR A 200 -10.38 -22.11 -5.62
N SER A 201 -10.18 -21.19 -4.68
CA SER A 201 -9.96 -21.57 -3.28
C SER A 201 -11.28 -21.88 -2.57
N PRO A 202 -11.46 -23.09 -2.01
CA PRO A 202 -12.68 -23.44 -1.29
C PRO A 202 -12.82 -22.67 0.04
N PHE A 203 -11.72 -22.09 0.54
CA PHE A 203 -11.71 -21.29 1.78
C PHE A 203 -12.13 -19.84 1.55
N TYR A 204 -12.17 -19.38 0.29
CA TYR A 204 -12.34 -17.97 -0.03
C TYR A 204 -13.68 -17.38 0.42
N PRO A 205 -14.85 -18.03 0.22
CA PRO A 205 -16.13 -17.48 0.68
C PRO A 205 -16.17 -17.25 2.19
N ALA A 206 -15.69 -18.21 2.98
CA ALA A 206 -15.62 -18.11 4.43
C ALA A 206 -14.65 -17.01 4.88
N TRP A 207 -13.55 -16.81 4.14
CA TRP A 207 -12.60 -15.73 4.40
C TRP A 207 -13.26 -14.34 4.22
N VAL A 208 -14.00 -14.13 3.13
CA VAL A 208 -14.74 -12.86 2.88
C VAL A 208 -15.73 -12.56 4.01
N GLU A 209 -16.52 -13.54 4.45
CA GLU A 209 -17.45 -13.37 5.57
C GLU A 209 -16.73 -13.10 6.91
N SER A 210 -15.55 -13.68 7.10
CA SER A 210 -14.73 -13.37 8.27
C SER A 210 -14.18 -11.94 8.24
N ALA A 211 -13.78 -11.43 7.07
CA ALA A 211 -13.25 -10.09 6.91
C ALA A 211 -14.31 -9.00 7.22
N LYS A 212 -15.59 -9.26 6.93
CA LYS A 212 -16.72 -8.38 7.31
C LYS A 212 -16.87 -8.20 8.81
N ARG A 213 -16.51 -9.21 9.60
CA ARG A 213 -16.51 -9.11 11.07
C ARG A 213 -15.22 -8.45 11.56
N ASP A 214 -14.08 -8.87 11.02
CA ASP A 214 -12.78 -8.34 11.42
C ASP A 214 -12.68 -6.81 11.22
N ILE A 215 -13.28 -6.25 10.16
CA ILE A 215 -13.26 -4.80 9.92
C ILE A 215 -14.04 -4.01 10.99
N LEU A 216 -15.14 -4.56 11.52
CA LEU A 216 -15.90 -3.93 12.60
C LEU A 216 -15.11 -4.02 13.92
N ASP A 217 -14.61 -5.21 14.22
CA ASP A 217 -13.85 -5.48 15.44
C ASP A 217 -12.56 -4.66 15.52
N ILE A 218 -11.81 -4.54 14.41
CA ILE A 218 -10.56 -3.78 14.41
C ILE A 218 -10.81 -2.29 14.57
N LYS A 219 -11.89 -1.75 14.02
CA LYS A 219 -12.28 -0.33 14.21
C LYS A 219 -12.65 -0.06 15.66
N ALA A 220 -13.37 -0.99 16.31
CA ALA A 220 -13.65 -0.90 17.74
C ALA A 220 -12.35 -0.95 18.58
N ALA A 221 -11.40 -1.83 18.23
CA ALA A 221 -10.10 -1.91 18.90
C ALA A 221 -9.27 -0.63 18.72
N ILE A 222 -9.26 -0.03 17.53
CA ILE A 222 -8.60 1.26 17.25
C ILE A 222 -9.23 2.37 18.11
N ALA A 223 -10.56 2.47 18.13
CA ALA A 223 -11.27 3.50 18.92
C ALA A 223 -10.98 3.37 20.42
N ALA A 224 -10.86 2.14 20.93
CA ALA A 224 -10.51 1.87 22.32
C ALA A 224 -9.00 1.94 22.62
N LYS A 225 -8.15 2.14 21.59
CA LYS A 225 -6.68 2.00 21.67
C LYS A 225 -6.24 0.66 22.29
N ASP A 226 -7.03 -0.38 22.04
CA ASP A 226 -6.74 -1.76 22.45
C ASP A 226 -5.72 -2.38 21.49
N PHE A 227 -4.45 -2.17 21.81
CA PHE A 227 -3.33 -2.68 21.01
C PHE A 227 -3.35 -4.21 20.87
N ILE A 228 -3.72 -4.93 21.94
CA ILE A 228 -3.71 -6.39 21.96
C ILE A 228 -4.76 -6.92 20.99
N ARG A 229 -6.01 -6.43 21.11
CA ARG A 229 -7.09 -6.85 20.22
C ARG A 229 -6.81 -6.47 18.77
N LEU A 230 -6.30 -5.26 18.52
CA LEU A 230 -5.91 -4.81 17.18
C LEU A 230 -4.87 -5.75 16.57
N GLY A 231 -3.85 -6.12 17.34
CA GLY A 231 -2.78 -7.02 16.93
C GLY A 231 -3.25 -8.44 16.63
N GLU A 232 -4.09 -9.01 17.49
CA GLU A 232 -4.68 -10.34 17.30
C GLU A 232 -5.50 -10.42 16.00
N ILE A 233 -6.34 -9.42 15.76
CA ILE A 233 -7.15 -9.35 14.53
C ILE A 233 -6.24 -9.21 13.31
N THR A 234 -5.22 -8.35 13.38
CA THR A 234 -4.24 -8.13 12.30
C THR A 234 -3.54 -9.44 11.90
N GLU A 235 -3.03 -10.19 12.87
CA GLU A 235 -2.32 -11.45 12.63
C GLU A 235 -3.27 -12.52 12.11
N ALA A 236 -4.42 -12.70 12.76
CA ALA A 236 -5.41 -13.68 12.33
C ALA A 236 -5.94 -13.40 10.91
N ASN A 237 -6.28 -12.15 10.58
CA ASN A 237 -6.77 -11.78 9.25
C ASN A 237 -5.71 -12.03 8.17
N GLY A 238 -4.45 -11.64 8.43
CA GLY A 238 -3.32 -11.92 7.55
C GLY A 238 -3.10 -13.42 7.32
N MET A 239 -3.12 -14.23 8.38
CA MET A 239 -2.95 -15.70 8.27
C MET A 239 -4.11 -16.35 7.51
N LYS A 240 -5.36 -15.93 7.76
CA LYS A 240 -6.51 -16.43 7.01
C LYS A 240 -6.39 -16.13 5.51
N MET A 241 -5.91 -14.93 5.12
CA MET A 241 -5.64 -14.61 3.71
C MET A 241 -4.65 -15.59 3.10
N HIS A 242 -3.50 -15.84 3.74
CA HIS A 242 -2.52 -16.84 3.24
C HIS A 242 -3.10 -18.26 3.20
N GLY A 243 -3.95 -18.63 4.15
CA GLY A 243 -4.71 -19.89 4.12
C GLY A 243 -5.54 -20.06 2.84
N THR A 244 -6.18 -18.99 2.34
CA THR A 244 -6.90 -19.06 1.07
C THR A 244 -5.98 -19.33 -0.13
N MET A 245 -4.73 -18.86 -0.11
CA MET A 245 -3.76 -19.11 -1.19
C MET A 245 -3.31 -20.57 -1.22
N LEU A 246 -3.11 -21.16 -0.04
CA LEU A 246 -2.78 -22.59 0.11
C LEU A 246 -3.93 -23.50 -0.35
N GLY A 247 -5.18 -23.02 -0.26
CA GLY A 247 -6.35 -23.74 -0.77
C GLY A 247 -6.68 -23.48 -2.25
N ALA A 248 -5.99 -22.56 -2.93
CA ALA A 248 -6.25 -22.28 -4.34
C ALA A 248 -5.77 -23.41 -5.27
N GLU A 249 -6.20 -23.41 -6.53
CA GLU A 249 -5.80 -24.38 -7.55
C GLU A 249 -5.15 -23.68 -8.77
N PRO A 250 -3.87 -23.96 -9.09
CA PRO A 250 -2.91 -24.67 -8.25
C PRO A 250 -2.54 -23.86 -7.00
N PRO A 251 -2.24 -24.54 -5.88
CA PRO A 251 -1.92 -23.88 -4.61
C PRO A 251 -0.60 -23.12 -4.74
N PHE A 252 -0.49 -22.03 -3.97
CA PHE A 252 0.72 -21.23 -3.94
C PHE A 252 0.91 -20.57 -2.58
N SER A 253 2.15 -20.18 -2.29
CA SER A 253 2.51 -19.47 -1.08
C SER A 253 3.47 -18.33 -1.40
N TYR A 254 3.37 -17.26 -0.63
CA TYR A 254 4.37 -16.20 -0.61
C TYR A 254 5.38 -16.34 0.53
N TRP A 255 5.17 -17.30 1.43
CA TRP A 255 6.07 -17.53 2.55
C TRP A 255 7.37 -18.14 2.05
N GLU A 256 8.45 -17.64 2.61
CA GLU A 256 9.79 -18.17 2.47
C GLU A 256 10.28 -18.67 3.83
N PRO A 257 11.34 -19.50 3.91
CA PRO A 257 11.88 -19.97 5.18
C PRO A 257 12.13 -18.84 6.19
N ASP A 258 12.72 -17.74 5.73
CA ASP A 258 12.98 -16.54 6.53
C ASP A 258 11.70 -15.82 6.99
N SER A 259 10.61 -15.90 6.22
CA SER A 259 9.31 -15.41 6.69
C SER A 259 8.87 -16.17 7.95
N ILE A 260 9.04 -17.49 7.96
CA ILE A 260 8.68 -18.35 9.10
C ILE A 260 9.58 -18.04 10.30
N VAL A 261 10.88 -17.81 10.09
CA VAL A 261 11.82 -17.41 11.15
C VAL A 261 11.33 -16.12 11.84
N ALA A 262 11.02 -15.07 11.08
CA ALA A 262 10.51 -13.81 11.63
C ALA A 262 9.19 -14.00 12.40
N ILE A 263 8.27 -14.83 11.90
CA ILE A 263 7.01 -15.17 12.59
C ILE A 263 7.30 -15.85 13.94
N LYS A 264 8.23 -16.80 13.98
CA LYS A 264 8.58 -17.53 15.21
C LYS A 264 9.24 -16.64 16.26
N ILE A 265 10.10 -15.71 15.84
CA ILE A 265 10.70 -14.71 16.73
C ILE A 265 9.62 -13.83 17.36
N ALA A 266 8.69 -13.28 16.56
CA ALA A 266 7.59 -12.47 17.07
C ALA A 266 6.68 -13.27 18.05
N GLN A 267 6.39 -14.54 17.75
CA GLN A 267 5.63 -15.40 18.65
C GLN A 267 6.36 -15.68 19.97
N ALA A 268 7.70 -15.84 19.93
CA ALA A 268 8.51 -16.04 21.12
C ALA A 268 8.54 -14.78 22.00
N LEU A 269 8.74 -13.61 21.40
CA LEU A 269 8.69 -12.30 22.08
C LEU A 269 7.33 -12.07 22.74
N ARG A 270 6.23 -12.43 22.05
CA ARG A 270 4.88 -12.34 22.62
C ARG A 270 4.69 -13.21 23.86
N LYS A 271 5.27 -14.42 23.89
CA LYS A 271 5.27 -15.27 25.09
C LYS A 271 6.09 -14.69 26.25
N GLN A 272 7.03 -13.79 25.96
CA GLN A 272 7.85 -13.08 26.95
C GLN A 272 7.21 -11.75 27.40
N GLY A 273 5.98 -11.44 26.95
CA GLY A 273 5.25 -10.24 27.35
C GLY A 273 5.46 -9.02 26.44
N ILE A 274 6.20 -9.16 25.33
CA ILE A 274 6.31 -8.09 24.33
C ILE A 274 5.17 -8.25 23.33
N ALA A 275 4.18 -7.36 23.40
CA ALA A 275 3.02 -7.41 22.53
C ALA A 275 3.42 -7.07 21.08
N CYS A 276 3.55 -8.11 20.25
CA CYS A 276 3.82 -7.95 18.83
C CYS A 276 3.10 -9.01 17.98
N TYR A 277 2.70 -8.60 16.77
CA TYR A 277 1.81 -9.35 15.91
C TYR A 277 2.26 -9.21 14.45
N VAL A 278 2.29 -10.32 13.73
CA VAL A 278 2.83 -10.33 12.37
C VAL A 278 1.74 -10.19 11.34
N THR A 279 2.05 -9.47 10.26
CA THR A 279 1.22 -9.46 9.07
C THR A 279 2.07 -9.48 7.81
N MET A 280 1.51 -10.04 6.75
CA MET A 280 2.18 -10.24 5.47
C MET A 280 1.20 -9.95 4.34
N ASP A 281 1.70 -9.34 3.27
CA ASP A 281 0.90 -9.11 2.06
C ASP A 281 1.19 -10.23 1.05
N ALA A 282 1.04 -9.93 -0.23
CA ALA A 282 1.36 -10.84 -1.31
C ALA A 282 2.87 -10.88 -1.62
N GLY A 283 3.68 -11.32 -0.65
CA GLY A 283 5.14 -11.44 -0.75
C GLY A 283 5.75 -11.91 0.58
N PRO A 284 7.07 -12.21 0.60
CA PRO A 284 7.72 -12.86 1.75
C PRO A 284 8.00 -11.91 2.91
N ASN A 285 7.89 -10.60 2.71
CA ASN A 285 8.24 -9.61 3.72
C ASN A 285 7.23 -9.57 4.87
N VAL A 286 7.76 -9.71 6.09
CA VAL A 286 7.00 -9.73 7.34
C VAL A 286 6.97 -8.32 7.91
N LYS A 287 5.81 -7.91 8.44
CA LYS A 287 5.65 -6.67 9.18
C LYS A 287 5.20 -7.03 10.58
N VAL A 288 6.02 -6.69 11.57
CA VAL A 288 5.75 -6.92 12.98
C VAL A 288 5.11 -5.65 13.53
N LEU A 289 3.79 -5.65 13.66
CA LEU A 289 3.04 -4.63 14.36
C LEU A 289 3.39 -4.69 15.85
N CYS A 290 3.74 -3.55 16.43
CA CYS A 290 4.24 -3.44 17.80
C CYS A 290 3.88 -2.10 18.41
N ARG A 291 4.05 -1.98 19.72
CA ARG A 291 4.21 -0.69 20.38
C ARG A 291 5.50 -0.04 19.89
N LEU A 292 5.45 1.22 19.50
CA LEU A 292 6.62 1.92 18.96
C LEU A 292 7.76 2.00 19.99
N SER A 293 7.40 2.19 21.25
CA SER A 293 8.30 2.15 22.41
C SER A 293 9.07 0.83 22.58
N GLN A 294 8.59 -0.26 21.98
CA GLN A 294 9.20 -1.59 22.03
C GLN A 294 9.87 -2.00 20.70
N ALA A 295 9.82 -1.14 19.67
CA ALA A 295 10.27 -1.49 18.33
C ALA A 295 11.78 -1.82 18.27
N GLU A 296 12.61 -1.10 19.03
CA GLU A 296 14.05 -1.39 19.10
C GLU A 296 14.33 -2.76 19.74
N THR A 297 13.62 -3.12 20.82
CA THR A 297 13.77 -4.45 21.45
C THR A 297 13.43 -5.57 20.46
N ILE A 298 12.35 -5.41 19.70
CA ILE A 298 11.93 -6.38 18.67
C ILE A 298 12.98 -6.45 17.56
N LYS A 299 13.50 -5.31 17.12
CA LYS A 299 14.57 -5.25 16.12
C LYS A 299 15.84 -5.95 16.60
N GLN A 300 16.25 -5.76 17.86
CA GLN A 300 17.42 -6.45 18.42
C GLN A 300 17.26 -7.97 18.42
N ALA A 301 16.09 -8.49 18.76
CA ALA A 301 15.81 -9.93 18.67
C ALA A 301 15.84 -10.45 17.23
N LEU A 302 15.41 -9.63 16.26
CA LEU A 302 15.49 -9.98 14.83
C LEU A 302 16.92 -9.95 14.30
N LEU A 303 17.82 -9.14 14.87
CA LEU A 303 19.22 -9.04 14.45
C LEU A 303 20.03 -10.34 14.66
N GLU A 304 19.54 -11.26 15.50
CA GLU A 304 20.13 -12.60 15.64
C GLU A 304 20.08 -13.41 14.34
N HIS A 305 19.13 -13.09 13.45
CA HIS A 305 18.89 -13.83 12.20
C HIS A 305 18.90 -12.95 10.94
N PHE A 306 18.59 -11.66 11.06
CA PHE A 306 18.50 -10.72 9.94
C PHE A 306 19.56 -9.64 10.05
N THR A 307 20.06 -9.18 8.91
CA THR A 307 21.00 -8.05 8.87
C THR A 307 20.27 -6.72 9.08
N GLU A 308 20.97 -5.73 9.63
CA GLU A 308 20.43 -4.39 9.94
C GLU A 308 19.73 -3.72 8.75
N ASP A 309 20.28 -3.86 7.53
CA ASP A 309 19.73 -3.29 6.30
C ASP A 309 18.38 -3.89 5.88
N LYS A 310 18.03 -5.06 6.43
CA LYS A 310 16.73 -5.71 6.21
C LYS A 310 15.66 -5.28 7.21
N LEU A 311 16.02 -4.54 8.27
CA LEU A 311 15.14 -4.24 9.38
C LEU A 311 14.80 -2.74 9.40
N ILE A 312 13.52 -2.42 9.19
CA ILE A 312 13.05 -1.04 9.11
C ILE A 312 12.00 -0.81 10.19
N ILE A 313 12.35 -0.03 11.22
CA ILE A 313 11.37 0.50 12.18
C ILE A 313 10.66 1.69 11.53
N THR A 314 9.33 1.68 11.51
CA THR A 314 8.49 2.74 10.97
C THR A 314 7.33 3.04 11.91
N LYS A 315 6.85 4.27 11.86
CA LYS A 315 5.70 4.76 12.62
C LYS A 315 4.59 5.21 11.66
N PRO A 316 3.41 5.60 12.17
CA PRO A 316 2.36 6.16 11.33
C PRO A 316 2.82 7.34 10.48
N GLY A 317 2.48 7.26 9.20
CA GLY A 317 2.81 8.24 8.17
C GLY A 317 1.66 9.21 7.88
N LYS A 318 1.99 10.27 7.14
CA LYS A 318 1.03 11.29 6.68
C LYS A 318 0.36 10.86 5.38
N GLY A 319 -0.80 11.46 5.09
CA GLY A 319 -1.45 11.36 3.78
C GLY A 319 -0.63 12.04 2.67
N ILE A 320 -1.20 12.10 1.46
CA ILE A 320 -0.54 12.78 0.35
C ILE A 320 -0.31 14.26 0.66
N ARG A 321 0.76 14.81 0.08
CA ARG A 321 1.05 16.26 0.14
C ARG A 321 1.94 16.69 -1.01
N GLU A 322 1.93 17.98 -1.29
CA GLU A 322 2.92 18.57 -2.18
C GLU A 322 4.33 18.49 -1.58
N LEU A 323 5.32 18.37 -2.46
CA LEU A 323 6.73 18.47 -2.09
C LEU A 323 7.10 19.92 -1.79
N THR A 324 7.90 20.11 -0.75
CA THR A 324 8.49 21.42 -0.45
C THR A 324 9.55 21.78 -1.49
N PRO A 325 9.90 23.07 -1.67
CA PRO A 325 11.01 23.48 -2.54
C PRO A 325 12.33 22.75 -2.24
N ALA A 326 12.65 22.52 -0.97
CA ALA A 326 13.85 21.80 -0.57
C ALA A 326 13.83 20.33 -1.03
N GLU A 327 12.68 19.65 -0.93
CA GLU A 327 12.53 18.27 -1.39
C GLU A 327 12.61 18.15 -2.91
N ARG A 328 12.06 19.14 -3.64
CA ARG A 328 12.15 19.19 -5.11
C ARG A 328 13.58 19.39 -5.60
N ALA A 329 14.35 20.24 -4.92
CA ALA A 329 15.74 20.53 -5.26
C ALA A 329 16.63 19.28 -5.24
N VAL A 330 16.35 18.29 -4.37
CA VAL A 330 17.09 17.01 -4.30
C VAL A 330 17.05 16.26 -5.64
N TYR A 331 15.97 16.40 -6.41
CA TYR A 331 15.81 15.71 -7.70
C TYR A 331 16.11 16.61 -8.91
N SER A 332 16.63 17.83 -8.67
CA SER A 332 16.73 18.87 -9.72
C SER A 332 15.37 19.20 -10.37
N TRP A 333 14.27 18.99 -9.63
CA TRP A 333 12.91 19.34 -10.06
C TRP A 333 12.63 20.82 -9.79
N ASN A 334 13.39 21.68 -10.45
CA ASN A 334 13.31 23.12 -10.24
C ASN A 334 12.14 23.75 -11.02
N ASP A 335 11.70 24.91 -10.52
CA ASP A 335 10.62 25.69 -11.13
C ASP A 335 11.03 26.35 -12.45
#